data_AF-A0A7Y2URL1-F1
#
_entry.id   AF-A0A7Y2URL1-F1
#
_cell.length_a   1.000
_cell.length_b   1.000
_cell.length_c   1.000
_cell.angle_alpha   90.00
_cell.angle_beta   90.00
_cell.angle_gamma   90.00
#
_symmetry.space_group_name_H-M   'P 1'
#
loop_
_entity.id
_entity.type
_entity.pdbx_description
1 polymer ?
#
loop_
_entity_poly.entity_id
_entity_poly.type
_entity_poly.pdbx_seq_one_letter_code
_entity_poly.pdbx_strand_id
1 'polypeptide(L)'
;MLRLPLQMTAYDLPQFEQLVCSGGGTRCCWQGGWLDVVRDEIRLEPKRISAVSGGALTGAGFITRKGKTVLDAMCSAFGDLGSNIDPHEILTDEGLSAHQRVYREVVSDIFDAVTQREVTDGPP
;
A
#
# COMPACT_ATOMS: atom_id res chain seq x y z
N MET A 1 26.39 32.65 -2.84
CA MET A 1 25.81 31.41 -3.40
C MET A 1 24.30 31.49 -3.15
N LEU A 2 23.55 32.02 -4.11
CA LEU A 2 22.11 32.23 -4.00
C LEU A 2 21.40 30.88 -4.09
N ARG A 3 20.81 30.41 -2.99
CA ARG A 3 19.74 29.40 -3.04
C ARG A 3 18.51 30.11 -3.61
N LEU A 4 18.16 29.82 -4.87
CA LEU A 4 16.81 30.10 -5.34
C LEU A 4 15.83 29.31 -4.46
N PRO A 5 14.78 29.94 -3.91
CA PRO A 5 13.66 29.18 -3.43
C PRO A 5 13.02 28.51 -4.64
N LEU A 6 13.01 27.18 -4.69
CA LEU A 6 12.09 26.44 -5.53
C LEU A 6 10.68 26.69 -5.00
N GLN A 7 10.12 27.87 -5.30
CA GLN A 7 8.69 28.05 -5.32
C GLN A 7 8.19 27.29 -6.55
N MET A 8 8.01 25.98 -6.41
CA MET A 8 7.08 25.24 -7.25
C MET A 8 5.70 25.77 -6.89
N THR A 9 5.29 26.89 -7.51
CA THR A 9 3.87 27.14 -7.71
C THR A 9 3.33 25.88 -8.36
N ALA A 10 2.32 25.25 -7.77
CA ALA A 10 1.63 24.11 -8.37
C ALA A 10 1.44 24.40 -9.86
N TYR A 11 2.28 23.80 -10.71
CA TYR A 11 2.02 23.78 -12.13
C TYR A 11 0.62 23.18 -12.28
N ASP A 12 -0.13 23.58 -13.30
CA ASP A 12 -1.39 22.93 -13.70
C ASP A 12 -1.10 21.47 -14.06
N LEU A 13 -0.82 20.66 -13.04
CA LEU A 13 -0.60 19.25 -13.17
C LEU A 13 -1.96 18.68 -13.58
N PRO A 14 -1.98 17.85 -14.64
CA PRO A 14 -3.21 17.22 -15.05
C PRO A 14 -3.80 16.47 -13.85
N GLN A 15 -5.05 16.75 -13.55
CA GLN A 15 -5.78 16.03 -12.52
C GLN A 15 -6.06 14.60 -13.02
N PHE A 16 -5.65 13.61 -12.23
CA PHE A 16 -5.82 12.21 -12.60
C PHE A 16 -7.19 11.71 -12.16
N GLU A 17 -8.10 11.45 -13.10
CA GLU A 17 -9.43 10.91 -12.74
C GLU A 17 -9.38 9.47 -12.19
N GLN A 18 -8.30 8.75 -12.46
CA GLN A 18 -8.16 7.35 -12.08
C GLN A 18 -6.75 7.03 -11.60
N LEU A 19 -6.69 6.36 -10.46
CA LEU A 19 -5.47 5.74 -9.93
C LEU A 19 -5.54 4.24 -10.18
N VAL A 20 -4.49 3.68 -10.80
CA VAL A 20 -4.38 2.23 -11.06
C VAL A 20 -3.23 1.66 -10.24
N CYS A 21 -3.54 0.74 -9.34
CA CYS A 21 -2.55 0.05 -8.51
C CYS A 21 -2.34 -1.37 -9.01
N SER A 22 -1.19 -1.59 -9.66
CA SER A 22 -0.82 -2.92 -10.14
C SER A 22 -0.22 -3.78 -9.04
N GLY A 23 -0.40 -5.10 -9.14
CA GLY A 23 0.25 -6.05 -8.26
C GLY A 23 1.68 -6.42 -8.67
N GLY A 24 2.18 -7.49 -8.06
CA GLY A 24 3.46 -8.11 -8.40
C GLY A 24 4.58 -7.80 -7.40
N GLY A 25 5.01 -8.83 -6.65
CA GLY A 25 6.15 -8.79 -5.74
C GLY A 25 6.19 -7.56 -4.82
N THR A 26 7.40 -7.08 -4.56
CA THR A 26 7.67 -5.91 -3.70
C THR A 26 7.19 -4.57 -4.30
N ARG A 27 6.70 -4.54 -5.55
CA ARG A 27 6.24 -3.31 -6.19
C ARG A 27 5.06 -2.67 -5.47
N CYS A 28 4.21 -3.45 -4.82
CA CYS A 28 3.08 -2.91 -4.04
C CYS A 28 3.56 -2.00 -2.88
N CYS A 29 4.62 -2.39 -2.19
CA CYS A 29 5.21 -1.62 -1.10
C CYS A 29 5.91 -0.36 -1.63
N TRP A 30 6.65 -0.48 -2.74
CA TRP A 30 7.29 0.67 -3.38
C TRP A 30 6.27 1.69 -3.90
N GLN A 31 5.22 1.23 -4.58
CA GLN A 31 4.15 2.07 -5.09
C GLN A 31 3.41 2.78 -3.94
N GLY A 32 3.14 2.08 -2.85
CA GLY A 32 2.49 2.66 -1.66
C GLY A 32 3.34 3.75 -1.01
N GLY A 33 4.63 3.48 -0.79
CA GLY A 33 5.56 4.48 -0.24
C GLY A 33 5.71 5.71 -1.12
N TRP A 34 5.78 5.54 -2.44
CA TRP A 34 5.80 6.67 -3.37
C TRP A 34 4.51 7.50 -3.30
N LEU A 35 3.34 6.83 -3.34
CA LEU A 35 2.03 7.49 -3.24
C LEU A 35 1.87 8.28 -1.94
N ASP A 36 2.37 7.76 -0.82
CA ASP A 36 2.33 8.43 0.48
C ASP A 36 3.06 9.78 0.48
N VAL A 37 4.18 9.86 -0.25
CA VAL A 37 4.97 11.08 -0.38
C VAL A 37 4.34 12.07 -1.37
N VAL A 38 3.90 11.60 -2.54
CA VAL A 38 3.50 12.52 -3.62
C VAL A 38 2.05 12.98 -3.54
N ARG A 39 1.17 12.23 -2.87
CA ARG A 39 -0.29 12.46 -2.91
C ARG A 39 -0.68 13.89 -2.53
N ASP A 40 -0.07 14.44 -1.49
CA ASP A 40 -0.44 15.76 -0.96
C ASP A 40 0.27 16.87 -1.77
N GLU A 41 1.50 16.62 -2.23
CA GLU A 41 2.28 17.54 -3.08
C GLU A 41 1.60 17.82 -4.43
N ILE A 42 0.96 16.80 -5.01
CA ILE A 42 0.26 16.93 -6.31
C ILE A 42 -1.25 17.06 -6.17
N ARG A 43 -1.79 17.07 -4.94
CA ARG A 43 -3.24 17.04 -4.65
C ARG A 43 -3.94 15.91 -5.40
N LEU A 44 -3.45 14.69 -5.22
CA LEU A 44 -3.95 13.51 -5.90
C LEU A 44 -5.31 13.09 -5.34
N GLU A 45 -6.39 13.48 -6.05
CA GLU A 45 -7.79 13.21 -5.69
C GLU A 45 -8.51 12.43 -6.81
N PRO A 46 -8.18 11.14 -7.01
CA PRO A 46 -8.74 10.35 -8.11
C PRO A 46 -10.21 9.99 -7.84
N LYS A 47 -11.06 10.11 -8.87
CA LYS A 47 -12.48 9.71 -8.79
C LYS A 47 -12.69 8.19 -8.79
N ARG A 48 -11.68 7.43 -9.23
CA ARG A 48 -11.72 5.97 -9.32
C ARG A 48 -10.38 5.39 -8.93
N ILE A 49 -10.42 4.27 -8.20
CA ILE A 49 -9.24 3.46 -7.89
C ILE A 49 -9.48 2.05 -8.44
N SER A 50 -8.56 1.55 -9.24
CA SER A 50 -8.58 0.16 -9.73
C SER A 50 -7.32 -0.55 -9.26
N ALA A 51 -7.47 -1.64 -8.53
CA ALA A 51 -6.35 -2.28 -7.87
C ALA A 51 -6.48 -3.79 -7.90
N VAL A 52 -5.35 -4.49 -8.12
CA VAL A 52 -5.34 -5.96 -8.26
C VAL A 52 -4.16 -6.59 -7.54
N SER A 53 -4.36 -7.80 -6.98
CA SER A 53 -3.32 -8.54 -6.24
C SER A 53 -2.70 -7.66 -5.14
N GLY A 54 -1.38 -7.63 -4.97
CA GLY A 54 -0.71 -6.75 -3.99
C GLY A 54 -1.02 -5.25 -4.19
N GLY A 55 -1.42 -4.82 -5.39
CA GLY A 55 -1.86 -3.46 -5.64
C GLY A 55 -3.16 -3.11 -4.92
N ALA A 56 -4.01 -4.09 -4.61
CA ALA A 56 -5.21 -3.89 -3.79
C ALA A 56 -4.86 -3.38 -2.38
N LEU A 57 -3.80 -3.93 -1.78
CA LEU A 57 -3.27 -3.45 -0.50
C LEU A 57 -2.77 -2.00 -0.61
N THR A 58 -2.06 -1.67 -1.69
CA THR A 58 -1.63 -0.29 -1.96
C THR A 58 -2.82 0.66 -2.09
N GLY A 59 -3.86 0.28 -2.83
CA GLY A 59 -5.08 1.07 -2.97
C GLY A 59 -5.81 1.28 -1.64
N ALA A 60 -5.95 0.22 -0.84
CA ALA A 60 -6.54 0.30 0.49
C ALA A 60 -5.73 1.23 1.42
N GLY A 61 -4.40 1.13 1.41
CA GLY A 61 -3.52 2.02 2.16
C GLY A 61 -3.59 3.48 1.71
N PHE A 62 -3.81 3.73 0.40
CA PHE A 62 -4.03 5.07 -0.13
C PHE A 62 -5.35 5.67 0.38
N ILE A 63 -6.45 4.93 0.28
CA ILE A 63 -7.79 5.38 0.73
C ILE A 63 -7.77 5.74 2.22
N THR A 64 -7.24 4.83 3.04
CA THR A 64 -7.28 4.92 4.51
C THR A 64 -6.16 5.79 5.12
N ARG A 65 -5.30 6.40 4.30
CA ARG A 65 -4.03 7.02 4.73
C ARG A 65 -3.12 6.11 5.58
N LYS A 66 -3.27 4.77 5.49
CA LYS A 66 -2.44 3.80 6.21
C LYS A 66 -1.26 3.26 5.41
N GLY A 67 -0.95 3.84 4.24
CA GLY A 67 0.14 3.38 3.36
C GLY A 67 1.48 3.18 4.07
N LYS A 68 1.93 4.18 4.84
CA LYS A 68 3.17 4.08 5.64
C LYS A 68 3.10 3.01 6.73
N THR A 69 1.97 2.91 7.44
CA THR A 69 1.75 1.89 8.47
C THR A 69 1.84 0.48 7.89
N VAL A 70 1.24 0.25 6.71
CA VAL A 70 1.34 -1.02 5.99
C VAL A 70 2.79 -1.33 5.62
N LEU A 71 3.52 -0.36 5.07
CA LEU A 71 4.93 -0.55 4.70
C LEU A 71 5.77 -0.95 5.92
N ASP A 72 5.62 -0.25 7.03
CA ASP A 72 6.40 -0.50 8.25
C ASP A 72 6.09 -1.88 8.85
N ALA A 73 4.81 -2.25 8.91
CA ALA A 73 4.40 -3.56 9.41
C ALA A 73 4.89 -4.71 8.52
N MET A 74 4.80 -4.55 7.19
CA MET A 74 5.36 -5.53 6.26
C MET A 74 6.87 -5.67 6.43
N CYS A 75 7.60 -4.56 6.54
CA CYS A 75 9.04 -4.58 6.78
C CYS A 75 9.40 -5.28 8.09
N SER A 76 8.65 -5.03 9.17
CA SER A 76 8.83 -5.72 10.45
C SER A 76 8.59 -7.22 10.31
N ALA A 77 7.43 -7.62 9.78
CA ALA A 77 7.05 -9.03 9.66
C ALA A 77 8.01 -9.82 8.76
N PHE A 78 8.51 -9.21 7.68
CA PHE A 78 9.53 -9.84 6.83
C PHE A 78 10.93 -9.84 7.47
N GLY A 79 11.25 -8.89 8.33
CA GLY A 79 12.51 -8.87 9.07
C GLY A 79 12.66 -10.04 10.04
N ASP A 80 11.54 -10.49 10.60
CA ASP A 80 11.49 -11.63 11.52
C ASP A 80 11.41 -12.99 10.79
N LEU A 81 11.20 -12.99 9.48
CA LEU A 81 11.03 -14.21 8.70
C LEU A 81 12.39 -14.84 8.33
N GLY A 82 12.71 -15.98 8.94
CA GLY A 82 13.95 -16.70 8.69
C GLY A 82 14.02 -17.44 7.34
N SER A 83 12.89 -17.76 6.71
CA SER A 83 12.81 -18.46 5.42
C SER A 83 11.50 -18.17 4.70
N ASN A 84 11.56 -18.03 3.37
CA ASN A 84 10.36 -17.95 2.50
C ASN A 84 9.79 -19.32 2.12
N ILE A 85 10.48 -20.40 2.51
CA ILE A 85 10.08 -21.78 2.24
C ILE A 85 10.03 -22.49 3.58
N ASP A 86 8.83 -22.94 3.96
CA ASP A 86 8.65 -23.88 5.05
C ASP A 86 7.98 -25.15 4.50
N PRO A 87 8.76 -26.23 4.28
CA PRO A 87 8.23 -27.50 3.81
C PRO A 87 7.26 -28.17 4.81
N HIS A 88 7.37 -27.84 6.10
CA HIS A 88 6.48 -28.37 7.13
C HIS A 88 5.13 -27.65 7.11
N GLU A 89 5.09 -26.35 6.77
CA GLU A 89 3.84 -25.59 6.68
C GLU A 89 2.95 -25.97 5.50
N ILE A 90 3.56 -26.38 4.38
CA ILE A 90 2.84 -26.95 3.22
C ILE A 90 2.06 -28.22 3.62
N LEU A 91 2.48 -28.88 4.70
CA LEU A 91 1.93 -30.14 5.20
C LEU A 91 1.07 -29.97 6.48
N THR A 92 0.87 -28.74 6.97
CA THR A 92 0.01 -28.43 8.14
C THR A 92 -1.36 -27.86 7.75
N ASP A 93 -2.34 -27.98 8.64
CA ASP A 93 -3.80 -27.91 8.41
C ASP A 93 -4.39 -26.68 7.68
N GLU A 94 -3.66 -25.57 7.50
CA GLU A 94 -4.17 -24.40 6.75
C GLU A 94 -3.64 -24.27 5.32
N GLY A 95 -2.57 -24.98 4.94
CA GLY A 95 -2.03 -25.01 3.57
C GLY A 95 -1.59 -23.65 3.00
N LEU A 96 -1.27 -22.66 3.83
CA LEU A 96 -0.83 -21.32 3.43
C LEU A 96 0.70 -21.26 3.34
N SER A 97 1.21 -20.57 2.31
CA SER A 97 2.62 -20.17 2.24
C SER A 97 2.95 -19.12 3.30
N ALA A 98 4.23 -19.04 3.70
CA ALA A 98 4.73 -17.98 4.59
C ALA A 98 4.30 -16.57 4.15
N HIS A 99 4.33 -16.31 2.84
CA HIS A 99 3.88 -15.04 2.27
C HIS A 99 2.39 -14.77 2.53
N GLN A 100 1.52 -15.76 2.32
CA GLN A 100 0.07 -15.60 2.53
C GLN A 100 -0.27 -15.36 4.00
N ARG A 101 0.44 -16.02 4.91
CA ARG A 101 0.28 -15.84 6.36
C ARG A 101 0.66 -14.44 6.81
N VAL A 102 1.87 -14.00 6.47
CA VAL A 102 2.34 -12.64 6.78
C VAL A 102 1.37 -11.59 6.26
N TYR A 103 0.90 -11.74 5.01
CA TYR A 103 -0.08 -10.80 4.46
C TYR A 103 -1.41 -10.85 5.21
N ARG A 104 -1.92 -12.03 5.55
CA ARG A 104 -3.17 -12.17 6.30
C ARG A 104 -3.07 -11.49 7.66
N GLU A 105 -2.00 -11.72 8.40
CA GLU A 105 -1.77 -11.16 9.74
C GLU A 105 -1.67 -9.62 9.66
N VAL A 106 -0.74 -9.11 8.86
CA VAL A 106 -0.52 -7.65 8.71
C VAL A 106 -1.79 -6.94 8.24
N VAL A 107 -2.51 -7.49 7.27
CA VAL A 107 -3.75 -6.87 6.77
C VAL A 107 -4.84 -6.90 7.85
N SER A 108 -4.98 -8.01 8.57
CA SER A 108 -6.01 -8.12 9.61
C SER A 108 -5.76 -7.17 10.78
N ASP A 109 -4.49 -6.92 11.11
CA ASP A 109 -4.11 -6.03 12.20
C ASP A 109 -4.31 -4.54 11.85
N ILE A 110 -4.02 -4.18 10.60
CA ILE A 110 -4.07 -2.78 10.17
C ILE A 110 -5.48 -2.34 9.75
N PHE A 111 -6.20 -3.23 9.06
CA PHE A 111 -7.49 -2.93 8.46
C PHE A 111 -8.64 -3.45 9.32
N ASP A 112 -8.91 -2.73 10.41
CA ASP A 112 -10.08 -2.92 11.28
C ASP A 112 -11.43 -2.59 10.59
N ALA A 113 -12.53 -2.75 11.30
CA ALA A 113 -13.87 -2.50 10.77
C ALA A 113 -14.08 -1.04 10.28
N VAL A 114 -13.38 -0.06 10.87
CA VAL A 114 -13.50 1.35 10.48
C VAL A 114 -12.81 1.57 9.13
N THR A 115 -11.57 1.13 9.01
CA THR A 115 -10.80 1.26 7.77
C THR A 115 -11.35 0.42 6.63
N GLN A 116 -11.90 -0.77 6.92
CA GLN A 116 -12.62 -1.57 5.92
C GLN A 116 -13.82 -0.81 5.37
N ARG A 117 -14.51 -0.03 6.21
CA ARG A 117 -15.61 0.82 5.77
C ARG A 117 -15.12 1.96 4.89
N GLU A 118 -14.03 2.64 5.24
CA GLU A 118 -13.40 3.67 4.40
C GLU A 118 -13.05 3.11 3.00
N VAL A 119 -12.45 1.92 2.94
CA VAL A 119 -12.16 1.24 1.66
C VAL A 119 -13.43 0.96 0.87
N THR A 120 -14.52 0.59 1.54
CA THR A 120 -15.82 0.32 0.91
C THR A 120 -16.48 1.59 0.39
N ASP A 121 -16.35 2.70 1.11
CA ASP A 121 -16.90 4.01 0.73
C ASP A 121 -16.19 4.58 -0.52
N GLY A 122 -14.95 4.17 -0.77
CA GLY A 122 -14.23 4.41 -2.01
C GLY A 122 -13.16 5.51 -1.90
N PRO A 123 -12.80 6.17 -3.01
CA PRO A 123 -11.78 7.21 -3.00
C PRO A 123 -12.11 8.37 -2.04
N PRO A 124 -11.10 8.95 -1.35
CA PRO A 124 -11.26 10.05 -0.40
C PRO A 124 -11.66 11.38 -1.05
#